data_AF-A0A9R0QKV7-F1
#
_entry.id   AF-A0A9R0QKV7-F1
#
_cell.length_a   1.000
_cell.length_b   1.000
_cell.length_c   1.000
_cell.angle_alpha   90.00
_cell.angle_beta   90.00
_cell.angle_gamma   90.00
#
_symmetry.space_group_name_H-M   'P 1'
#
loop_
_entity.id
_entity.type
_entity.pdbx_description
1 polymer ?
#
loop_
_entity_poly.entity_id
_entity_poly.type
_entity_poly.pdbx_seq_one_letter_code
_entity_poly.pdbx_strand_id
1 'polypeptide(L)'
;MSDADTKGNGDAIDPRLKAVYKDVTELVGIDHIRDELIRKLCDGNERSKDQLRTMSIVGFGGLGKTTLAKAVYDKIKVQFDSVAFVSVSRNPDMTKIFKKILYELDKSKYATINEAARDNEQLIDELRMFLQDKRYLIVIDDIWDEKAWELIKCAFTDNCLGSRVMTTTRIGSISKVCCSSGDDIIYQMKPLPDDESERLFYKRIFPQGSKCPDELEEVSRKILKKCGGVPLAIITIASILASNGQDQHIKPKYHWDNILGSIGRGLAEGDSAKDMQRILSFSYYDLPSHLKTCLLYLSIFPEDFEIRRDRLIWMWIAEGFVQGGEQETGLFELGESYFNELANRNLIQPVHFDATGKAQACRVHDMVLDLLCSLSSEQNFATILDGTQQSKSISHSKSRRLSFQNSMSEPTTNLVDATSFQVLRVLDLEGCDLGRNGHDVDLRCTRCGVTRWHREPDVLRRADWKIGGCERARATGQAESALSLLEWEE
;
A
#
# COMPACT_ATOMS: atom_id res chain seq x y z
N MET A 1 -48.23 -0.06 -25.05
CA MET A 1 -47.86 -1.47 -25.21
C MET A 1 -46.83 -1.53 -26.32
N SER A 2 -45.54 -1.72 -26.07
CA SER A 2 -44.83 -2.09 -24.84
C SER A 2 -43.33 -1.84 -25.09
N ASP A 3 -42.73 -1.11 -24.15
CA ASP A 3 -41.41 -1.29 -23.55
C ASP A 3 -40.19 -1.53 -24.45
N ALA A 4 -39.41 -0.46 -24.63
CA ALA A 4 -38.00 -0.53 -24.97
C ALA A 4 -37.19 -0.67 -23.67
N ASP A 5 -36.69 -1.88 -23.42
CA ASP A 5 -35.72 -2.15 -22.36
C ASP A 5 -34.41 -1.42 -22.65
N THR A 6 -34.16 -0.34 -21.90
CA THR A 6 -32.87 0.34 -21.87
C THR A 6 -32.00 -0.37 -20.84
N LYS A 7 -31.30 -1.45 -21.25
CA LYS A 7 -30.29 -2.08 -20.39
C LYS A 7 -29.08 -1.16 -20.26
N GLY A 8 -28.88 -0.64 -19.04
CA GLY A 8 -27.69 0.12 -18.66
C GLY A 8 -26.42 -0.69 -18.87
N ASN A 9 -25.47 -0.10 -19.61
CA ASN A 9 -24.21 -0.74 -20.02
C ASN A 9 -23.08 -0.46 -19.01
N GLY A 10 -23.36 -0.56 -17.71
CA GLY A 10 -22.44 -0.20 -16.63
C GLY A 10 -21.43 -1.29 -16.22
N ASP A 11 -21.49 -2.48 -16.80
CA ASP A 11 -20.77 -3.68 -16.33
C ASP A 11 -19.54 -4.07 -17.17
N ALA A 12 -19.19 -3.29 -18.20
CA ALA A 12 -18.01 -3.59 -19.00
C ALA A 12 -16.73 -3.22 -18.23
N ILE A 13 -16.11 -4.20 -17.57
CA ILE A 13 -14.76 -4.08 -17.00
C ILE A 13 -13.84 -3.54 -18.09
N ASP A 14 -13.28 -2.35 -17.85
CA ASP A 14 -12.34 -1.70 -18.75
C ASP A 14 -11.22 -2.70 -19.13
N PRO A 15 -10.97 -2.92 -20.42
CA PRO A 15 -9.87 -3.78 -20.88
C PRO A 15 -8.52 -3.43 -20.24
N ARG A 16 -8.33 -2.17 -19.82
CA ARG A 16 -7.15 -1.71 -19.09
C ARG A 16 -7.17 -2.09 -17.61
N LEU A 17 -8.34 -2.12 -16.96
CA LEU A 17 -8.53 -2.77 -15.66
C LEU A 17 -8.01 -4.22 -15.79
N LYS A 18 -8.49 -4.99 -16.79
CA LYS A 18 -8.01 -6.37 -17.04
C LYS A 18 -6.50 -6.49 -17.28
N ALA A 19 -5.86 -5.49 -17.90
CA ALA A 19 -4.41 -5.43 -18.08
C ALA A 19 -3.64 -5.00 -16.82
N VAL A 20 -4.25 -4.25 -15.89
CA VAL A 20 -3.73 -4.04 -14.53
C VAL A 20 -3.84 -5.34 -13.72
N TYR A 21 -4.83 -6.18 -14.00
CA TYR A 21 -5.19 -7.35 -13.17
C TYR A 21 -4.68 -8.70 -13.66
N LYS A 22 -4.07 -8.77 -14.86
CA LYS A 22 -3.37 -9.99 -15.30
C LYS A 22 -1.94 -9.98 -14.77
N ASP A 23 -1.81 -10.61 -13.61
CA ASP A 23 -0.74 -11.51 -13.13
C ASP A 23 0.73 -11.25 -13.52
N VAL A 24 1.61 -11.66 -12.61
CA VAL A 24 3.09 -11.65 -12.66
C VAL A 24 3.68 -12.15 -13.99
N THR A 25 2.91 -12.88 -14.79
CA THR A 25 3.21 -13.35 -16.15
C THR A 25 3.38 -12.25 -17.21
N GLU A 26 2.97 -11.02 -16.92
CA GLU A 26 3.02 -9.88 -17.85
C GLU A 26 4.08 -8.83 -17.51
N LEU A 27 4.96 -9.14 -16.55
CA LEU A 27 6.08 -8.29 -16.14
C LEU A 27 7.15 -8.21 -17.22
N VAL A 28 7.46 -6.98 -17.61
CA VAL A 28 8.39 -6.66 -18.70
C VAL A 28 9.83 -6.72 -18.19
N GLY A 29 10.69 -7.52 -18.85
CA GLY A 29 12.14 -7.54 -18.60
C GLY A 29 12.61 -8.24 -17.30
N ILE A 30 11.74 -8.96 -16.59
CA ILE A 30 12.08 -9.53 -15.26
C ILE A 30 12.61 -10.98 -15.35
N ASP A 31 12.26 -11.74 -16.38
CA ASP A 31 12.55 -13.19 -16.45
C ASP A 31 14.04 -13.53 -16.33
N HIS A 32 14.88 -12.85 -17.12
CA HIS A 32 16.32 -13.10 -17.10
C HIS A 32 16.93 -12.80 -15.73
N ILE A 33 16.56 -11.66 -15.13
CA ILE A 33 17.10 -11.22 -13.85
C ILE A 33 16.63 -12.16 -12.73
N ARG A 34 15.35 -12.53 -12.72
CA ARG A 34 14.79 -13.50 -11.78
C ARG A 34 15.58 -14.81 -11.83
N ASP A 35 15.84 -15.33 -13.02
CA ASP A 35 16.51 -16.62 -13.21
C ASP A 35 18.00 -16.54 -12.88
N GLU A 36 18.64 -15.40 -13.10
CA GLU A 36 19.98 -15.10 -12.61
C GLU A 36 20.03 -15.08 -11.07
N LEU A 37 19.08 -14.40 -10.41
CA LEU A 37 19.02 -14.35 -8.95
C LEU A 37 18.76 -15.72 -8.34
N ILE A 38 17.87 -16.52 -8.93
CA ILE A 38 17.62 -17.90 -8.49
C ILE A 38 18.91 -18.72 -8.56
N ARG A 39 19.65 -18.65 -9.68
CA ARG A 39 20.94 -19.34 -9.81
C ARG A 39 21.93 -18.88 -8.76
N LYS A 40 22.10 -17.57 -8.56
CA LYS A 40 23.01 -17.06 -7.52
C LYS A 40 22.61 -17.53 -6.11
N LEU A 41 21.30 -17.53 -5.81
CA LEU A 41 20.77 -17.92 -4.51
C LEU A 41 20.88 -19.43 -4.26
N CYS A 42 20.68 -20.27 -5.28
CA CYS A 42 20.59 -21.72 -5.14
C CYS A 42 21.88 -22.48 -5.52
N ASP A 43 22.62 -22.00 -6.51
CA ASP A 43 23.80 -22.66 -7.08
C ASP A 43 25.08 -22.15 -6.38
N GLY A 44 25.32 -22.65 -5.17
CA GLY A 44 26.57 -22.48 -4.44
C GLY A 44 27.56 -23.63 -4.63
N ASN A 45 28.81 -23.45 -4.18
CA ASN A 45 29.77 -24.55 -3.93
C ASN A 45 29.15 -25.58 -2.96
N GLU A 46 29.56 -26.85 -2.98
CA GLU A 46 28.91 -27.93 -2.19
C GLU A 46 28.67 -27.58 -0.71
N ARG A 47 29.62 -26.91 -0.04
CA ARG A 47 29.48 -26.46 1.37
C ARG A 47 28.40 -25.40 1.61
N SER A 48 28.10 -24.61 0.59
CA SER A 48 27.23 -23.44 0.66
C SER A 48 25.81 -23.73 0.17
N LYS A 49 25.55 -24.95 -0.34
CA LYS A 49 24.20 -25.41 -0.66
C LYS A 49 23.37 -25.60 0.60
N ASP A 50 24.01 -26.10 1.65
CA ASP A 50 23.37 -26.51 2.89
C ASP A 50 23.28 -25.35 3.90
N GLN A 51 24.14 -24.33 3.81
CA GLN A 51 24.09 -23.19 4.73
C GLN A 51 22.94 -22.22 4.42
N LEU A 52 22.52 -21.48 5.45
CA LEU A 52 21.65 -20.32 5.32
C LEU A 52 22.34 -19.24 4.47
N ARG A 53 21.66 -18.78 3.42
CA ARG A 53 22.13 -17.67 2.57
C ARG A 53 21.14 -16.53 2.55
N THR A 54 21.66 -15.31 2.65
CA THR A 54 20.86 -14.09 2.56
C THR A 54 21.16 -13.34 1.26
N MET A 55 20.10 -12.92 0.57
CA MET A 55 20.19 -12.03 -0.59
C MET A 55 19.49 -10.71 -0.31
N SER A 56 20.17 -9.59 -0.45
CA SER A 56 19.57 -8.26 -0.33
C SER A 56 19.45 -7.59 -1.69
N ILE A 57 18.22 -7.27 -2.10
CA ILE A 57 17.91 -6.50 -3.31
C ILE A 57 17.82 -5.02 -2.92
N VAL A 58 18.74 -4.20 -3.45
CA VAL A 58 18.87 -2.80 -3.08
C VAL A 58 18.72 -1.86 -4.27
N GLY A 59 18.04 -0.73 -4.06
CA GLY A 59 17.79 0.28 -5.09
C GLY A 59 16.74 1.29 -4.65
N PHE A 60 16.72 2.47 -5.27
CA PHE A 60 15.78 3.53 -4.88
C PHE A 60 14.30 3.17 -5.15
N GLY A 61 13.38 4.01 -4.67
CA GLY A 61 11.93 3.78 -4.77
C GLY A 61 11.41 3.68 -6.21
N GLY A 62 10.44 2.81 -6.46
CA GLY A 62 9.80 2.66 -7.77
C GLY A 62 10.53 1.80 -8.80
N LEU A 63 11.71 1.24 -8.47
CA LEU A 63 12.46 0.33 -9.36
C LEU A 63 11.82 -1.07 -9.53
N GLY A 64 10.91 -1.48 -8.63
CA GLY A 64 10.29 -2.81 -8.68
C GLY A 64 11.01 -3.90 -7.88
N LYS A 65 11.71 -3.54 -6.79
CA LYS A 65 12.42 -4.48 -5.91
C LYS A 65 11.50 -5.57 -5.35
N THR A 66 10.40 -5.15 -4.72
CA THR A 66 9.35 -6.03 -4.20
C THR A 66 8.81 -6.94 -5.29
N THR A 67 8.59 -6.41 -6.49
CA THR A 67 8.13 -7.18 -7.65
C THR A 67 9.13 -8.27 -8.06
N LEU A 68 10.42 -7.94 -8.12
CA LEU A 68 11.47 -8.90 -8.44
C LEU A 68 11.62 -9.97 -7.34
N ALA A 69 11.61 -9.56 -6.08
CA ALA A 69 11.62 -10.46 -4.93
C ALA A 69 10.43 -11.42 -4.95
N LYS A 70 9.23 -10.91 -5.24
CA LYS A 70 8.02 -11.72 -5.37
C LYS A 70 8.10 -12.71 -6.53
N ALA A 71 8.60 -12.29 -7.69
CA ALA A 71 8.79 -13.17 -8.85
C ALA A 71 9.79 -14.31 -8.57
N VAL A 72 10.88 -14.03 -7.84
CA VAL A 72 11.81 -15.07 -7.37
C VAL A 72 11.10 -16.00 -6.39
N TYR A 73 10.48 -15.45 -5.34
CA TYR A 73 9.76 -16.19 -4.31
C TYR A 73 8.74 -17.16 -4.91
N ASP A 74 7.86 -16.68 -5.78
CA ASP A 74 6.81 -17.51 -6.37
C ASP A 74 7.35 -18.63 -7.25
N LYS A 75 8.52 -18.45 -7.88
CA LYS A 75 9.15 -19.47 -8.72
C LYS A 75 9.84 -20.58 -7.91
N ILE A 76 10.39 -20.28 -6.74
CA ILE A 76 11.18 -21.26 -5.96
C ILE A 76 10.50 -21.76 -4.68
N LYS A 77 9.41 -21.12 -4.21
CA LYS A 77 8.75 -21.47 -2.94
C LYS A 77 8.39 -22.96 -2.78
N VAL A 78 8.06 -23.64 -3.89
CA VAL A 78 7.69 -25.07 -3.90
C VAL A 78 8.84 -26.00 -3.52
N GLN A 79 10.08 -25.50 -3.47
CA GLN A 79 11.28 -26.26 -3.11
C GLN A 79 11.59 -26.21 -1.60
N PHE A 80 10.78 -25.50 -0.81
CA PHE A 80 10.98 -25.23 0.61
C PHE A 80 9.79 -25.75 1.42
N ASP A 81 10.06 -26.23 2.64
CA ASP A 81 9.05 -26.79 3.54
C ASP A 81 8.19 -25.69 4.19
N SER A 82 8.75 -24.50 4.33
CA SER A 82 8.06 -23.36 4.93
C SER A 82 8.49 -22.07 4.27
N VAL A 83 7.51 -21.22 3.96
CA VAL A 83 7.73 -20.01 3.20
C VAL A 83 6.98 -18.85 3.81
N ALA A 84 7.59 -17.67 3.82
CA ALA A 84 6.93 -16.45 4.28
C ALA A 84 7.34 -15.25 3.43
N PHE A 85 6.40 -14.33 3.24
CA PHE A 85 6.64 -13.05 2.61
C PHE A 85 6.03 -11.96 3.48
N VAL A 86 6.87 -11.14 4.11
CA VAL A 86 6.47 -10.14 5.09
C VAL A 86 7.10 -8.79 4.76
N SER A 87 6.30 -7.73 4.73
CA SER A 87 6.79 -6.36 4.61
C SER A 87 7.04 -5.71 5.98
N VAL A 88 7.98 -4.78 6.02
CA VAL A 88 8.38 -4.00 7.20
C VAL A 88 8.08 -2.54 6.94
N SER A 89 7.26 -1.93 7.80
CA SER A 89 6.97 -0.49 7.74
C SER A 89 8.17 0.35 8.23
N ARG A 90 8.23 1.63 7.83
CA ARG A 90 9.25 2.58 8.33
C ARG A 90 9.34 2.67 9.85
N ASN A 91 8.18 2.60 10.51
CA ASN A 91 8.06 2.48 11.96
C ASN A 91 7.62 1.05 12.29
N PRO A 92 8.56 0.12 12.50
CA PRO A 92 8.25 -1.30 12.63
C PRO A 92 7.68 -1.63 14.01
N ASP A 93 6.50 -2.26 14.02
CA ASP A 93 6.00 -2.99 15.18
C ASP A 93 6.56 -4.42 15.14
N MET A 94 7.65 -4.64 15.88
CA MET A 94 8.38 -5.91 15.89
C MET A 94 7.49 -7.10 16.30
N THR A 95 6.58 -6.89 17.25
CA THR A 95 5.65 -7.93 17.70
C THR A 95 4.75 -8.35 16.55
N LYS A 96 4.16 -7.38 15.84
CA LYS A 96 3.31 -7.67 14.66
C LYS A 96 4.10 -8.34 13.54
N ILE A 97 5.35 -7.93 13.30
CA ILE A 97 6.21 -8.52 12.27
C ILE A 97 6.46 -10.00 12.58
N PHE A 98 6.90 -10.34 13.79
CA PHE A 98 7.16 -11.74 14.15
C PHE A 98 5.89 -12.60 14.11
N LYS A 99 4.76 -12.08 14.60
CA LYS A 99 3.45 -12.73 14.50
C LYS A 99 3.06 -12.99 13.05
N LYS A 100 3.29 -12.02 12.16
CA LYS A 100 3.01 -12.14 10.71
C LYS A 100 3.92 -13.16 10.04
N ILE A 101 5.20 -13.24 10.42
CA ILE A 101 6.11 -14.29 9.94
C ILE A 101 5.59 -15.67 10.35
N LEU A 102 5.28 -15.89 11.64
CA LEU A 102 4.72 -17.16 12.11
C LEU A 102 3.44 -17.54 11.39
N TYR A 103 2.51 -16.59 11.24
CA TYR A 103 1.26 -16.81 10.51
C TYR A 103 1.49 -17.22 9.06
N GLU A 104 2.40 -16.57 8.33
CA GLU A 104 2.69 -16.94 6.94
C GLU A 104 3.39 -18.30 6.84
N LEU A 105 4.25 -18.65 7.80
CA LEU A 105 4.92 -19.95 7.84
C LEU A 105 3.94 -21.12 8.09
N ASP A 106 2.93 -20.93 8.93
CA ASP A 106 1.86 -21.91 9.15
C ASP A 106 0.55 -21.24 9.59
N LYS A 107 -0.32 -20.99 8.61
CA LYS A 107 -1.62 -20.33 8.81
C LYS A 107 -2.56 -21.12 9.72
N SER A 108 -2.40 -22.44 9.78
CA SER A 108 -3.26 -23.31 10.58
C SER A 108 -2.83 -23.31 12.06
N LYS A 109 -1.52 -23.48 12.32
CA LYS A 109 -0.96 -23.50 13.67
C LYS A 109 -1.06 -22.15 14.34
N TYR A 110 -0.89 -21.06 13.59
CA TYR A 110 -0.82 -19.70 14.12
C TYR A 110 -2.05 -18.83 13.80
N ALA A 111 -3.21 -19.45 13.51
CA ALA A 111 -4.44 -18.73 13.16
C ALA A 111 -4.85 -17.65 14.19
N THR A 112 -4.61 -17.89 15.48
CA THR A 112 -4.97 -16.99 16.58
C THR A 112 -3.78 -16.24 17.19
N ILE A 113 -2.62 -16.24 16.52
CA ILE A 113 -1.38 -15.66 17.07
C ILE A 113 -1.50 -14.16 17.38
N ASN A 114 -2.39 -13.46 16.68
CA ASN A 114 -2.66 -12.05 16.91
C ASN A 114 -3.28 -11.78 18.29
N GLU A 115 -4.05 -12.72 18.83
CA GLU A 115 -4.70 -12.63 20.14
C GLU A 115 -3.76 -12.97 21.31
N ALA A 116 -2.68 -13.70 21.03
CA ALA A 116 -1.72 -14.11 22.03
C ALA A 116 -0.90 -12.92 22.53
N ALA A 117 -0.86 -12.72 23.85
CA ALA A 117 0.09 -11.82 24.49
C ALA A 117 1.45 -12.53 24.57
N ARG A 118 2.33 -12.20 23.63
CA ARG A 118 3.72 -12.67 23.59
C ARG A 118 4.63 -11.48 23.34
N ASP A 119 5.74 -11.43 24.06
CA ASP A 119 6.80 -10.46 23.80
C ASP A 119 7.68 -10.90 22.61
N ASN A 120 8.63 -10.04 22.24
CA ASN A 120 9.52 -10.30 21.11
C ASN A 120 10.43 -11.52 21.36
N GLU A 121 10.90 -11.76 22.58
CA GLU A 121 11.80 -12.88 22.90
C GLU A 121 11.09 -14.21 22.71
N GLN A 122 9.87 -14.33 23.25
CA GLN A 122 9.02 -15.51 23.10
C GLN A 122 8.67 -15.80 21.63
N LEU A 123 8.45 -14.75 20.83
CA LEU A 123 8.15 -14.90 19.40
C LEU A 123 9.38 -15.32 18.61
N ILE A 124 10.57 -14.79 18.95
CA ILE A 124 11.85 -15.20 18.35
C ILE A 124 12.14 -16.67 18.68
N ASP A 125 11.96 -17.09 19.92
CA ASP A 125 12.22 -18.48 20.32
C ASP A 125 11.24 -19.45 19.64
N GLU A 126 9.95 -19.09 19.52
CA GLU A 126 8.97 -19.87 18.77
C GLU A 126 9.37 -19.99 17.29
N LEU A 127 9.82 -18.90 16.65
CA LEU A 127 10.30 -18.93 15.27
C LEU A 127 11.51 -19.86 15.11
N ARG A 128 12.49 -19.76 16.01
CA ARG A 128 13.67 -20.63 16.00
C ARG A 128 13.28 -22.10 16.13
N MET A 129 12.40 -22.43 17.08
CA MET A 129 11.91 -23.79 17.27
C MET A 129 11.16 -24.29 16.04
N PHE A 130 10.34 -23.46 15.40
CA PHE A 130 9.58 -23.85 14.20
C PHE A 130 10.47 -24.08 12.98
N LEU A 131 11.55 -23.31 12.85
CA LEU A 131 12.46 -23.35 11.69
C LEU A 131 13.59 -24.38 11.83
N GLN A 132 13.82 -24.93 13.03
CA GLN A 132 14.99 -25.75 13.35
C GLN A 132 15.16 -26.97 12.41
N ASP A 133 14.06 -27.63 12.03
CA ASP A 133 14.05 -28.86 11.25
C ASP A 133 13.47 -28.68 9.83
N LYS A 134 13.33 -27.42 9.37
CA LYS A 134 12.69 -27.10 8.09
C LYS A 134 13.60 -26.32 7.16
N ARG A 135 13.59 -26.69 5.88
CA ARG A 135 14.19 -25.85 4.84
C ARG A 135 13.23 -24.70 4.53
N TYR A 136 13.63 -23.47 4.84
CA TYR A 136 12.73 -22.31 4.74
C TYR A 136 13.16 -21.26 3.70
N LEU A 137 12.18 -20.56 3.14
CA LEU A 137 12.37 -19.38 2.29
C LEU A 137 11.58 -18.20 2.87
N ILE A 138 12.27 -17.20 3.40
CA ILE A 138 11.63 -16.03 4.02
C ILE A 138 12.04 -14.77 3.25
N VAL A 139 11.05 -13.98 2.83
CA VAL A 139 11.25 -12.66 2.24
C VAL A 139 10.84 -11.58 3.23
N ILE A 140 11.76 -10.68 3.54
CA ILE A 140 11.53 -9.49 4.37
C ILE A 140 11.63 -8.24 3.48
N ASP A 141 10.48 -7.68 3.13
CA ASP A 141 10.35 -6.60 2.17
C ASP A 141 10.43 -5.20 2.84
N ASP A 142 11.10 -4.28 2.16
CA ASP A 142 11.30 -2.85 2.47
C ASP A 142 11.86 -2.55 3.87
N ILE A 143 13.07 -3.03 4.17
CA ILE A 143 13.75 -2.76 5.44
C ILE A 143 14.30 -1.33 5.49
N TRP A 144 13.95 -0.59 6.54
CA TRP A 144 14.32 0.83 6.77
C TRP A 144 15.27 1.08 7.95
N ASP A 145 15.34 0.16 8.92
CA ASP A 145 16.11 0.36 10.15
C ASP A 145 17.03 -0.83 10.42
N GLU A 146 18.29 -0.53 10.78
CA GLU A 146 19.32 -1.54 11.03
C GLU A 146 19.00 -2.37 12.28
N LYS A 147 18.50 -1.74 13.36
CA LYS A 147 18.20 -2.43 14.62
C LYS A 147 17.00 -3.37 14.47
N ALA A 148 15.98 -2.94 13.72
CA ALA A 148 14.84 -3.78 13.38
C ALA A 148 15.29 -5.04 12.66
N TRP A 149 16.21 -4.91 11.69
CA TRP A 149 16.77 -6.07 11.01
C TRP A 149 17.62 -6.95 11.93
N GLU A 150 18.47 -6.38 12.79
CA GLU A 150 19.26 -7.16 13.76
C GLU A 150 18.35 -8.04 14.64
N LEU A 151 17.23 -7.50 15.11
CA LEU A 151 16.23 -8.25 15.86
C LEU A 151 15.54 -9.32 15.01
N ILE A 152 15.12 -9.00 13.78
CA ILE A 152 14.50 -9.98 12.86
C ILE A 152 15.44 -11.14 12.60
N LYS A 153 16.72 -10.83 12.33
CA LYS A 153 17.76 -11.81 12.03
C LYS A 153 17.99 -12.79 13.17
N CYS A 154 17.78 -12.39 14.43
CA CYS A 154 17.86 -13.30 15.57
C CYS A 154 16.92 -14.51 15.43
N ALA A 155 15.78 -14.38 14.74
CA ALA A 155 14.83 -15.47 14.55
C ALA A 155 15.26 -16.51 13.51
N PHE A 156 16.24 -16.22 12.66
CA PHE A 156 16.65 -17.09 11.56
C PHE A 156 17.92 -17.86 11.92
N THR A 157 17.80 -19.18 12.03
CA THR A 157 18.89 -20.08 12.40
C THR A 157 19.44 -20.82 11.20
N ASP A 158 20.77 -20.89 11.09
CA ASP A 158 21.39 -21.80 10.13
C ASP A 158 21.24 -23.24 10.64
N ASN A 159 20.34 -23.98 10.01
CA ASN A 159 20.04 -25.37 10.31
C ASN A 159 20.73 -26.35 9.34
N CYS A 160 21.61 -25.85 8.48
CA CYS A 160 22.28 -26.64 7.45
C CYS A 160 21.31 -27.37 6.48
N LEU A 161 20.07 -26.89 6.31
CA LEU A 161 19.08 -27.47 5.40
C LEU A 161 18.94 -26.72 4.07
N GLY A 162 19.82 -25.77 3.79
CA GLY A 162 19.80 -24.98 2.56
C GLY A 162 18.67 -23.95 2.53
N SER A 163 18.39 -23.33 3.69
CA SER A 163 17.41 -22.25 3.86
C SER A 163 17.88 -20.95 3.20
N ARG A 164 16.94 -20.10 2.79
CA ARG A 164 17.21 -18.85 2.07
C ARG A 164 16.41 -17.69 2.67
N VAL A 165 17.08 -16.56 2.84
CA VAL A 165 16.43 -15.30 3.22
C VAL A 165 16.65 -14.28 2.12
N MET A 166 15.61 -13.55 1.75
CA MET A 166 15.70 -12.45 0.81
C MET A 166 15.20 -11.19 1.47
N THR A 167 15.93 -10.09 1.31
CA THR A 167 15.52 -8.78 1.80
C THR A 167 15.42 -7.79 0.65
N THR A 168 14.54 -6.79 0.78
CA THR A 168 14.57 -5.62 -0.09
C THR A 168 14.78 -4.37 0.75
N THR A 169 15.52 -3.39 0.21
CA THR A 169 15.72 -2.11 0.89
C THR A 169 16.06 -1.00 -0.11
N ARG A 170 15.77 0.24 0.26
CA ARG A 170 16.21 1.43 -0.49
C ARG A 170 17.60 1.89 -0.08
N ILE A 171 18.12 1.40 1.04
CA ILE A 171 19.26 1.98 1.73
C ILE A 171 20.47 1.06 1.58
N GLY A 172 21.51 1.57 0.93
CA GLY A 172 22.73 0.82 0.65
C GLY A 172 23.57 0.44 1.88
N SER A 173 23.41 1.13 3.01
CA SER A 173 24.03 0.70 4.27
C SER A 173 23.31 -0.51 4.85
N ILE A 174 21.98 -0.51 4.85
CA ILE A 174 21.14 -1.60 5.37
C ILE A 174 21.38 -2.89 4.61
N SER A 175 21.52 -2.86 3.28
CA SER A 175 21.78 -4.07 2.50
C SER A 175 23.09 -4.77 2.89
N LYS A 176 24.10 -4.01 3.34
CA LYS A 176 25.36 -4.55 3.86
C LYS A 176 25.19 -5.18 5.25
N VAL A 177 24.31 -4.63 6.08
CA VAL A 177 23.96 -5.21 7.40
C VAL A 177 23.13 -6.49 7.21
N CYS A 178 22.25 -6.52 6.21
CA CYS A 178 21.51 -7.72 5.81
C CYS A 178 22.44 -8.86 5.39
N CYS A 179 23.45 -8.54 4.57
CA CYS A 179 24.40 -9.49 4.01
C CYS A 179 25.74 -9.41 4.74
N SER A 180 25.82 -9.96 5.95
CA SER A 180 27.02 -9.92 6.79
C SER A 180 27.98 -11.10 6.57
N SER A 181 27.53 -12.16 5.90
CA SER A 181 28.30 -13.39 5.69
C SER A 181 29.01 -13.37 4.34
N GLY A 182 30.14 -14.09 4.22
CA GLY A 182 30.95 -14.10 2.98
C GLY A 182 30.24 -14.67 1.74
N ASP A 183 29.21 -15.49 1.94
CA ASP A 183 28.42 -16.13 0.87
C ASP A 183 27.09 -15.40 0.57
N ASP A 184 26.81 -14.29 1.27
CA ASP A 184 25.60 -13.49 1.05
C ASP A 184 25.70 -12.65 -0.23
N ILE A 185 24.55 -12.30 -0.80
CA ILE A 185 24.47 -11.66 -2.12
C ILE A 185 23.78 -10.30 -2.02
N ILE A 186 24.49 -9.23 -2.34
CA ILE A 186 23.89 -7.92 -2.53
C ILE A 186 23.64 -7.69 -4.02
N TYR A 187 22.36 -7.61 -4.41
CA TYR A 187 21.95 -7.30 -5.76
C TYR A 187 21.54 -5.83 -5.87
N GLN A 188 22.37 -5.02 -6.52
CA GLN A 188 22.02 -3.65 -6.88
C GLN A 188 21.08 -3.65 -8.08
N MET A 189 19.80 -3.36 -7.84
CA MET A 189 18.79 -3.28 -8.89
C MET A 189 19.07 -2.08 -9.79
N LYS A 190 19.09 -2.34 -11.10
CA LYS A 190 19.28 -1.32 -12.13
C LYS A 190 17.93 -0.92 -12.73
N PRO A 191 17.82 0.30 -13.27
CA PRO A 191 16.68 0.68 -14.11
C PRO A 191 16.53 -0.24 -15.32
N LEU A 192 15.32 -0.27 -15.88
CA LEU A 192 15.03 -1.02 -17.09
C LEU A 192 15.89 -0.49 -18.26
N PRO A 193 16.40 -1.40 -19.11
CA PRO A 193 16.95 -1.03 -20.42
C PRO A 193 15.95 -0.24 -21.27
N ASP A 194 16.45 0.50 -22.26
CA ASP A 194 15.62 1.38 -23.10
C ASP A 194 14.53 0.61 -23.86
N ASP A 195 14.84 -0.57 -24.39
CA ASP A 195 13.92 -1.44 -25.11
C ASP A 195 12.80 -1.98 -24.20
N GLU A 196 13.14 -2.38 -22.98
CA GLU A 196 12.16 -2.83 -21.99
C GLU A 196 11.32 -1.68 -21.43
N SER A 197 11.91 -0.51 -21.29
CA SER A 197 11.22 0.72 -20.89
C SER A 197 10.18 1.14 -21.93
N GLU A 198 10.55 1.11 -23.21
CA GLU A 198 9.68 1.40 -24.34
C GLU A 198 8.54 0.38 -24.43
N ARG A 199 8.86 -0.91 -24.28
CA ARG A 199 7.87 -1.99 -24.23
C ARG A 199 6.86 -1.80 -23.12
N LEU A 200 7.31 -1.46 -21.90
CA LEU A 200 6.43 -1.19 -20.76
C LEU A 200 5.53 0.03 -20.99
N PHE A 201 6.09 1.10 -21.54
CA PHE A 201 5.40 2.36 -21.79
C PHE A 201 4.30 2.21 -22.84
N TYR A 202 4.61 1.64 -24.01
CA TYR A 202 3.65 1.47 -25.08
C TYR A 202 2.57 0.45 -24.76
N LYS A 203 2.92 -0.63 -24.05
CA LYS A 203 1.95 -1.61 -23.58
C LYS A 203 0.84 -0.97 -22.72
N ARG A 204 1.16 0.11 -22.02
CA ARG A 204 0.21 0.83 -21.16
C ARG A 204 -0.65 1.83 -21.94
N ILE A 205 -0.09 2.49 -22.95
CA ILE A 205 -0.76 3.57 -23.70
C ILE A 205 -1.63 3.01 -24.83
N PHE A 206 -1.11 2.03 -25.57
CA PHE A 206 -1.69 1.57 -26.82
C PHE A 206 -2.38 0.21 -26.64
N PRO A 207 -3.53 -0.03 -27.32
CA PRO A 207 -4.16 -1.35 -27.35
C PRO A 207 -3.19 -2.44 -27.84
N GLN A 208 -3.36 -3.68 -27.36
CA GLN A 208 -2.47 -4.79 -27.72
C GLN A 208 -2.34 -4.95 -29.25
N GLY A 209 -1.09 -5.00 -29.74
CA GLY A 209 -0.77 -5.18 -31.16
C GLY A 209 -0.73 -3.89 -32.00
N SER A 210 -1.07 -2.73 -31.42
CA SER A 210 -0.91 -1.44 -32.10
C SER A 210 0.49 -0.85 -31.91
N LYS A 211 1.01 -0.19 -32.95
CA LYS A 211 2.30 0.49 -32.92
C LYS A 211 2.13 1.95 -32.48
N CYS A 212 3.18 2.51 -31.90
CA CYS A 212 3.27 3.94 -31.65
C CYS A 212 3.17 4.68 -33.00
N PRO A 213 2.32 5.71 -33.14
CA PRO A 213 2.31 6.57 -34.31
C PRO A 213 3.65 7.30 -34.48
N ASP A 214 4.17 7.37 -35.72
CA ASP A 214 5.49 7.96 -36.04
C ASP A 214 5.67 9.38 -35.46
N GLU A 215 4.60 10.19 -35.43
CA GLU A 215 4.61 11.55 -34.89
C GLU A 215 4.93 11.63 -33.39
N LEU A 216 4.68 10.54 -32.66
CA LEU A 216 4.84 10.41 -31.21
C LEU A 216 6.14 9.70 -30.81
N GLU A 217 6.87 9.05 -31.72
CA GLU A 217 8.09 8.31 -31.40
C GLU A 217 9.17 9.19 -30.76
N GLU A 218 9.41 10.38 -31.34
CA GLU A 218 10.46 11.27 -30.86
C GLU A 218 10.17 11.80 -29.45
N VAL A 219 8.93 12.23 -29.20
CA VAL A 219 8.51 12.73 -27.89
C VAL A 219 8.47 11.59 -26.87
N SER A 220 8.05 10.38 -27.26
CA SER A 220 8.08 9.18 -26.42
C SER A 220 9.50 8.87 -25.95
N ARG A 221 10.48 8.85 -26.86
CA ARG A 221 11.89 8.60 -26.53
C ARG A 221 12.44 9.63 -25.55
N LYS A 222 12.08 10.92 -25.73
CA LYS A 222 12.50 12.00 -24.81
C LYS A 222 11.86 11.84 -23.42
N ILE A 223 10.59 11.46 -23.36
CA ILE A 223 9.88 11.18 -22.09
C ILE A 223 10.51 9.98 -21.38
N LEU A 224 10.76 8.88 -22.10
CA LEU A 224 11.41 7.68 -21.55
C LEU A 224 12.79 7.99 -20.99
N LYS A 225 13.58 8.79 -21.71
CA LYS A 225 14.88 9.27 -21.21
C LYS A 225 14.75 10.02 -19.89
N LYS A 226 13.72 10.87 -19.73
CA LYS A 226 13.45 11.56 -18.46
C LYS A 226 12.92 10.64 -17.36
N CYS A 227 12.26 9.53 -17.71
CA CYS A 227 11.85 8.51 -16.75
C CYS A 227 13.03 7.65 -16.26
N GLY A 228 14.17 7.66 -16.97
CA GLY A 228 15.41 7.02 -16.54
C GLY A 228 15.31 5.51 -16.33
N GLY A 229 14.41 4.83 -17.04
CA GLY A 229 14.18 3.39 -16.92
C GLY A 229 13.46 2.96 -15.63
N VAL A 230 12.86 3.88 -14.87
CA VAL A 230 12.17 3.56 -13.61
C VAL A 230 10.74 3.10 -13.90
N PRO A 231 10.36 1.83 -13.60
CA PRO A 231 9.05 1.30 -13.93
C PRO A 231 7.88 2.13 -13.41
N LEU A 232 7.93 2.57 -12.14
CA LEU A 232 6.87 3.39 -11.58
C LEU A 232 6.70 4.70 -12.35
N ALA A 233 7.80 5.40 -12.67
CA ALA A 233 7.74 6.66 -13.43
C ALA A 233 7.16 6.45 -14.83
N ILE A 234 7.60 5.39 -15.51
CA ILE A 234 7.12 5.01 -16.84
C ILE A 234 5.61 4.76 -16.80
N ILE A 235 5.14 3.93 -15.87
CA ILE A 235 3.71 3.59 -15.75
C ILE A 235 2.87 4.81 -15.36
N THR A 236 3.38 5.69 -14.48
CA THR A 236 2.73 6.95 -14.10
C THR A 236 2.51 7.84 -15.31
N ILE A 237 3.56 8.14 -16.09
CA ILE A 237 3.42 9.01 -17.27
C ILE A 237 2.57 8.33 -18.35
N ALA A 238 2.76 7.03 -18.57
CA ALA A 238 1.94 6.28 -19.52
C ALA A 238 0.46 6.29 -19.16
N SER A 239 0.12 6.18 -17.87
CA SER A 239 -1.28 6.19 -17.42
C SER A 239 -1.93 7.56 -17.55
N ILE A 240 -1.16 8.66 -17.49
CA ILE A 240 -1.66 10.01 -17.82
C ILE A 240 -1.90 10.16 -19.32
N LEU A 241 -1.02 9.58 -20.14
CA LEU A 241 -1.10 9.66 -21.60
C LEU A 241 -2.16 8.74 -22.21
N ALA A 242 -2.48 7.65 -21.52
CA ALA A 242 -3.58 6.76 -21.88
C ALA A 242 -4.93 7.51 -21.84
N SER A 243 -5.79 7.29 -22.84
CA SER A 243 -7.04 8.02 -23.01
C SER A 243 -8.11 7.58 -22.02
N ASN A 244 -8.51 8.42 -21.07
CA ASN A 244 -9.52 8.05 -20.08
C ASN A 244 -10.94 8.16 -20.69
N GLY A 245 -11.63 7.04 -20.92
CA GLY A 245 -13.03 7.03 -21.36
C GLY A 245 -13.39 6.00 -22.43
N GLN A 246 -14.67 5.99 -22.83
CA GLN A 246 -15.19 5.14 -23.92
C GLN A 246 -14.59 5.51 -25.30
N ASP A 247 -14.14 6.76 -25.47
CA ASP A 247 -13.40 7.20 -26.65
C ASP A 247 -11.91 6.87 -26.52
N GLN A 248 -11.48 5.81 -27.21
CA GLN A 248 -10.10 5.31 -27.23
C GLN A 248 -9.14 6.20 -28.05
N HIS A 249 -9.40 7.50 -28.17
CA HIS A 249 -8.58 8.41 -28.98
C HIS A 249 -7.30 8.80 -28.24
N ILE A 250 -6.14 8.40 -28.77
CA ILE A 250 -4.80 8.77 -28.26
C ILE A 250 -4.71 10.29 -28.07
N LYS A 251 -4.17 10.74 -26.93
CA LYS A 251 -3.98 12.18 -26.67
C LYS A 251 -3.09 12.81 -27.76
N PRO A 252 -3.45 13.99 -28.28
CA PRO A 252 -2.71 14.66 -29.35
C PRO A 252 -1.30 15.08 -28.91
N LYS A 253 -0.38 15.22 -29.86
CA LYS A 253 1.06 15.46 -29.61
C LYS A 253 1.36 16.62 -28.65
N TYR A 254 0.61 17.73 -28.71
CA TYR A 254 0.84 18.87 -27.82
C TYR A 254 0.72 18.51 -26.31
N HIS A 255 -0.11 17.52 -25.95
CA HIS A 255 -0.20 17.04 -24.58
C HIS A 255 1.09 16.33 -24.14
N TRP A 256 1.68 15.55 -25.05
CA TRP A 256 2.94 14.86 -24.81
C TRP A 256 4.10 15.86 -24.65
N ASP A 257 4.15 16.87 -25.52
CA ASP A 257 5.16 17.93 -25.46
C ASP A 257 5.05 18.75 -24.15
N ASN A 258 3.83 19.03 -23.69
CA ASN A 258 3.60 19.72 -22.41
C ASN A 258 4.11 18.91 -21.21
N ILE A 259 3.83 17.61 -21.18
CA ILE A 259 4.35 16.69 -20.16
C ILE A 259 5.88 16.66 -20.21
N LEU A 260 6.45 16.52 -21.42
CA LEU A 260 7.89 16.53 -21.61
C LEU A 260 8.53 17.82 -21.07
N GLY A 261 7.93 18.99 -21.34
CA GLY A 261 8.38 20.27 -20.81
C GLY A 261 8.31 20.35 -19.27
N SER A 262 7.30 19.72 -18.68
CA SER A 262 7.01 19.83 -17.24
C SER A 262 7.87 18.93 -16.35
N ILE A 263 8.33 17.77 -16.83
CA ILE A 263 9.12 16.80 -16.04
C ILE A 263 10.45 17.38 -15.51
N GLY A 264 10.98 18.45 -16.12
CA GLY A 264 12.25 19.05 -15.69
C GLY A 264 13.47 18.24 -16.15
N ARG A 265 14.47 18.02 -15.28
CA ARG A 265 15.70 17.25 -15.59
C ARG A 265 15.45 15.74 -15.68
N GLY A 266 14.43 15.24 -14.98
CA GLY A 266 14.08 13.82 -14.98
C GLY A 266 15.00 12.96 -14.10
N LEU A 267 14.67 11.68 -13.99
CA LEU A 267 15.31 10.72 -13.08
C LEU A 267 16.70 10.27 -13.53
N ALA A 268 17.06 10.46 -14.80
CA ALA A 268 18.37 10.08 -15.32
C ALA A 268 19.50 11.04 -14.88
N GLU A 269 19.17 12.30 -14.56
CA GLU A 269 20.15 13.37 -14.34
C GLU A 269 19.95 14.12 -13.01
N GLY A 270 18.99 13.70 -12.17
CA GLY A 270 18.52 14.46 -11.01
C GLY A 270 18.50 13.70 -9.68
N ASP A 271 17.88 14.32 -8.66
CA ASP A 271 17.68 13.70 -7.34
C ASP A 271 16.49 12.74 -7.45
N SER A 272 16.80 11.44 -7.46
CA SER A 272 15.83 10.37 -7.72
C SER A 272 14.55 10.44 -6.88
N ALA A 273 14.60 10.97 -5.64
CA ALA A 273 13.41 11.05 -4.79
C ALA A 273 12.52 12.26 -5.16
N LYS A 274 13.11 13.46 -5.28
CA LYS A 274 12.36 14.69 -5.59
C LYS A 274 11.82 14.68 -7.02
N ASP A 275 12.61 14.21 -7.98
CA ASP A 275 12.18 14.09 -9.36
C ASP A 275 11.09 13.01 -9.51
N MET A 276 11.12 11.94 -8.69
CA MET A 276 10.04 10.96 -8.66
C MET A 276 8.75 11.56 -8.08
N GLN A 277 8.83 12.30 -6.97
CA GLN A 277 7.66 13.03 -6.44
C GLN A 277 7.07 13.99 -7.47
N ARG A 278 7.91 14.70 -8.22
CA ARG A 278 7.47 15.58 -9.31
C ARG A 278 6.77 14.82 -10.44
N ILE A 279 7.26 13.63 -10.81
CA ILE A 279 6.62 12.79 -11.82
C ILE A 279 5.26 12.28 -11.32
N LEU A 280 5.18 11.82 -10.07
CA LEU A 280 3.93 11.36 -9.47
C LEU A 280 2.90 12.48 -9.32
N SER A 281 3.33 13.71 -9.04
CA SER A 281 2.42 14.84 -8.88
C SER A 281 1.64 15.16 -10.16
N PHE A 282 2.17 14.85 -11.35
CA PHE A 282 1.39 14.97 -12.59
C PHE A 282 0.14 14.09 -12.59
N SER A 283 0.22 12.88 -12.04
CA SER A 283 -0.96 12.01 -11.91
C SER A 283 -1.98 12.60 -10.96
N TYR A 284 -1.54 13.25 -9.89
CA TYR A 284 -2.44 13.96 -8.98
C TYR A 284 -3.10 15.18 -9.65
N TYR A 285 -2.33 16.04 -10.33
CA TYR A 285 -2.86 17.27 -10.91
C TYR A 285 -3.75 17.04 -12.14
N ASP A 286 -3.55 15.94 -12.89
CA ASP A 286 -4.41 15.52 -14.01
C ASP A 286 -5.77 14.94 -13.54
N LEU A 287 -5.95 14.64 -12.25
CA LEU A 287 -7.22 14.14 -11.74
C LEU A 287 -8.33 15.21 -11.75
N PRO A 288 -9.59 14.81 -12.00
CA PRO A 288 -10.76 15.57 -11.63
C PRO A 288 -10.76 15.98 -10.15
N SER A 289 -11.41 17.10 -9.83
CA SER A 289 -11.42 17.67 -8.47
C SER A 289 -11.97 16.69 -7.42
N HIS A 290 -13.04 15.96 -7.73
CA HIS A 290 -13.65 14.99 -6.81
C HIS A 290 -12.70 13.81 -6.49
N LEU A 291 -11.92 13.33 -7.47
CA LEU A 291 -10.94 12.26 -7.25
C LEU A 291 -9.71 12.72 -6.48
N LYS A 292 -9.29 13.99 -6.64
CA LYS A 292 -8.19 14.56 -5.85
C LYS A 292 -8.46 14.46 -4.35
N THR A 293 -9.68 14.79 -3.93
CA THR A 293 -10.09 14.71 -2.52
C THR A 293 -10.14 13.27 -2.02
N CYS A 294 -10.72 12.35 -2.81
CA CYS A 294 -10.77 10.93 -2.48
C CYS A 294 -9.36 10.32 -2.33
N LEU A 295 -8.44 10.69 -3.22
CA LEU A 295 -7.05 10.25 -3.19
C LEU A 295 -6.28 10.84 -2.00
N LEU A 296 -6.40 12.15 -1.73
CA LEU A 296 -5.77 12.78 -0.56
C LEU A 296 -6.23 12.14 0.75
N TYR A 297 -7.47 11.68 0.81
CA TYR A 297 -8.00 10.99 1.99
C TYR A 297 -7.20 9.74 2.36
N LEU A 298 -6.55 9.09 1.39
CA LEU A 298 -5.73 7.92 1.64
C LEU A 298 -4.45 8.22 2.45
N SER A 299 -4.04 9.49 2.58
CA SER A 299 -2.90 9.89 3.42
C SER A 299 -3.07 9.56 4.90
N ILE A 300 -4.31 9.36 5.37
CA ILE A 300 -4.56 9.03 6.79
C ILE A 300 -4.13 7.60 7.13
N PHE A 301 -4.06 6.71 6.15
CA PHE A 301 -3.71 5.31 6.38
C PHE A 301 -2.19 5.15 6.50
N PRO A 302 -1.71 4.24 7.35
CA PRO A 302 -0.28 3.97 7.47
C PRO A 302 0.26 3.25 6.21
N GLU A 303 1.59 3.22 6.11
CA GLU A 303 2.30 2.48 5.05
C GLU A 303 1.91 0.98 5.05
N ASP A 304 1.89 0.36 3.87
CA ASP A 304 1.47 -1.04 3.64
C ASP A 304 0.04 -1.43 4.07
N PHE A 305 -0.74 -0.48 4.59
CA PHE A 305 -2.06 -0.77 5.13
C PHE A 305 -3.01 -1.25 4.03
N GLU A 306 -3.65 -2.38 4.28
CA GLU A 306 -4.65 -2.93 3.39
C GLU A 306 -6.03 -2.32 3.69
N ILE A 307 -6.51 -1.52 2.76
CA ILE A 307 -7.76 -0.79 2.88
C ILE A 307 -8.84 -1.56 2.15
N ARG A 308 -9.83 -2.08 2.89
CA ARG A 308 -11.03 -2.69 2.28
C ARG A 308 -11.75 -1.68 1.39
N ARG A 309 -12.09 -2.10 0.17
CA ARG A 309 -12.73 -1.24 -0.84
C ARG A 309 -14.04 -0.65 -0.33
N ASP A 310 -14.93 -1.50 0.18
CA ASP A 310 -16.25 -1.05 0.64
C ASP A 310 -16.12 -0.05 1.80
N ARG A 311 -15.16 -0.29 2.72
CA ARG A 311 -14.88 0.62 3.85
C ARG A 311 -14.45 1.99 3.34
N LEU A 312 -13.50 2.01 2.39
CA LEU A 312 -13.01 3.25 1.80
C LEU A 312 -14.12 4.05 1.11
N ILE A 313 -14.96 3.38 0.33
CA ILE A 313 -16.09 4.01 -0.36
C ILE A 313 -17.06 4.62 0.65
N TRP A 314 -17.43 3.88 1.70
CA TRP A 314 -18.29 4.40 2.75
C TRP A 314 -17.68 5.60 3.48
N MET A 315 -16.36 5.60 3.71
CA MET A 315 -15.68 6.76 4.30
C MET A 315 -15.73 7.98 3.37
N TRP A 316 -15.55 7.80 2.06
CA TRP A 316 -15.69 8.90 1.09
C TRP A 316 -17.11 9.44 1.02
N ILE A 317 -18.13 8.57 1.10
CA ILE A 317 -19.54 8.97 1.14
C ILE A 317 -19.83 9.76 2.42
N ALA A 318 -19.41 9.26 3.59
CA ALA A 318 -19.64 9.90 4.88
C ALA A 318 -18.98 11.30 4.97
N GLU A 319 -17.84 11.50 4.31
CA GLU A 319 -17.17 12.80 4.19
C GLU A 319 -17.81 13.73 3.15
N GLY A 320 -18.78 13.23 2.37
CA GLY A 320 -19.46 13.97 1.31
C GLY A 320 -18.59 14.19 0.07
N PHE A 321 -17.56 13.38 -0.15
CA PHE A 321 -16.72 13.44 -1.35
C PHE A 321 -17.40 12.81 -2.57
N VAL A 322 -18.31 11.88 -2.32
CA VAL A 322 -19.17 11.28 -3.33
C VAL A 322 -20.52 11.95 -3.25
N GLN A 323 -20.84 12.78 -4.24
CA GLN A 323 -22.11 13.50 -4.34
C GLN A 323 -22.85 12.99 -5.58
N GLY A 324 -24.09 12.54 -5.40
CA GLY A 324 -24.92 12.07 -6.50
C GLY A 324 -25.19 13.21 -7.49
N GLY A 325 -25.09 12.91 -8.78
CA GLY A 325 -25.52 13.83 -9.85
C GLY A 325 -27.03 13.77 -10.08
N GLU A 326 -27.49 14.38 -11.17
CA GLU A 326 -28.90 14.34 -11.61
C GLU A 326 -29.34 12.93 -12.08
N GLN A 327 -28.41 11.98 -12.27
CA GLN A 327 -28.69 10.61 -12.65
C GLN A 327 -28.95 9.72 -11.42
N GLU A 328 -29.84 8.72 -11.57
CA GLU A 328 -30.22 7.71 -10.56
C GLU A 328 -29.09 6.69 -10.24
N THR A 329 -27.83 7.10 -10.24
CA THR A 329 -26.71 6.24 -9.83
C THR A 329 -26.56 6.33 -8.32
N GLY A 330 -26.61 5.20 -7.63
CA GLY A 330 -26.38 5.16 -6.18
C GLY A 330 -24.97 5.64 -5.81
N LEU A 331 -24.84 6.21 -4.61
CA LEU A 331 -23.58 6.78 -4.13
C LEU A 331 -22.47 5.72 -4.03
N PHE A 332 -22.83 4.49 -3.70
CA PHE A 332 -21.85 3.40 -3.58
C PHE A 332 -21.29 3.02 -4.97
N GLU A 333 -22.15 2.87 -5.98
CA GLU A 333 -21.75 2.58 -7.36
C GLU A 333 -20.89 3.71 -7.94
N LEU A 334 -21.25 4.97 -7.64
CA LEU A 334 -20.41 6.11 -8.00
C LEU A 334 -19.04 6.05 -7.30
N GLY A 335 -19.00 5.70 -6.01
CA GLY A 335 -17.75 5.48 -5.28
C GLY A 335 -16.91 4.32 -5.85
N GLU A 336 -17.52 3.23 -6.30
CA GLU A 336 -16.83 2.14 -7.01
C GLU A 336 -16.17 2.65 -8.29
N SER A 337 -16.85 3.51 -9.06
CA SER A 337 -16.29 4.12 -10.27
C SER A 337 -15.04 4.96 -9.96
N TYR A 338 -15.05 5.71 -8.84
CA TYR A 338 -13.91 6.51 -8.40
C TYR A 338 -12.74 5.64 -7.98
N PHE A 339 -13.00 4.57 -7.23
CA PHE A 339 -11.99 3.58 -6.87
C PHE A 339 -11.33 2.98 -8.12
N ASN A 340 -12.14 2.57 -9.10
CA ASN A 340 -11.65 1.99 -10.35
C ASN A 340 -10.82 2.99 -11.16
N GLU A 341 -11.20 4.28 -11.21
CA GLU A 341 -10.41 5.29 -11.90
C GLU A 341 -9.04 5.53 -11.23
N LEU A 342 -9.00 5.58 -9.90
CA LEU A 342 -7.73 5.70 -9.17
C LEU A 342 -6.81 4.48 -9.40
N ALA A 343 -7.40 3.28 -9.43
CA ALA A 343 -6.67 2.05 -9.76
C ALA A 343 -6.15 2.07 -11.21
N ASN A 344 -6.97 2.51 -12.16
CA ASN A 344 -6.61 2.67 -13.56
C ASN A 344 -5.48 3.66 -13.79
N ARG A 345 -5.38 4.69 -12.95
CA ARG A 345 -4.28 5.65 -13.01
C ARG A 345 -3.04 5.18 -12.25
N ASN A 346 -3.04 3.95 -11.72
CA ASN A 346 -1.96 3.35 -10.94
C ASN A 346 -1.59 4.17 -9.69
N LEU A 347 -2.58 4.87 -9.10
CA LEU A 347 -2.43 5.67 -7.90
C LEU A 347 -2.78 4.88 -6.63
N ILE A 348 -3.59 3.82 -6.78
CA ILE A 348 -3.80 2.78 -5.78
C ILE A 348 -3.49 1.42 -6.39
N GLN A 349 -3.07 0.47 -5.54
CA GLN A 349 -2.74 -0.90 -5.89
C GLN A 349 -3.85 -1.84 -5.39
N PRO A 350 -4.72 -2.34 -6.26
CA PRO A 350 -5.78 -3.24 -5.85
C PRO A 350 -5.24 -4.60 -5.40
N VAL A 351 -5.85 -5.18 -4.35
CA VAL A 351 -5.49 -6.47 -3.78
C VAL A 351 -6.74 -7.27 -3.44
N HIS A 352 -6.60 -8.60 -3.33
CA HIS A 352 -7.67 -9.58 -3.11
C HIS A 352 -8.80 -9.49 -4.13
N PHE A 353 -8.79 -10.39 -5.11
CA PHE A 353 -9.80 -10.41 -6.15
C PHE A 353 -10.86 -11.47 -5.85
N ASP A 354 -12.11 -11.13 -6.07
CA ASP A 354 -13.20 -12.11 -6.03
C ASP A 354 -13.28 -12.94 -7.32
N ALA A 355 -14.20 -13.90 -7.35
CA ALA A 355 -14.42 -14.77 -8.50
C ALA A 355 -14.87 -14.01 -9.77
N THR A 356 -15.36 -12.78 -9.63
CA THR A 356 -15.75 -11.91 -10.76
C THR A 356 -14.59 -11.03 -11.25
N GLY A 357 -13.45 -11.07 -10.57
CA GLY A 357 -12.27 -10.27 -10.87
C GLY A 357 -12.33 -8.84 -10.33
N LYS A 358 -13.27 -8.54 -9.42
CA LYS A 358 -13.31 -7.23 -8.74
C LYS A 358 -12.38 -7.27 -7.52
N ALA A 359 -11.62 -6.19 -7.35
CA ALA A 359 -10.76 -6.03 -6.19
C ALA A 359 -11.59 -5.73 -4.94
N GLN A 360 -11.26 -6.39 -3.85
CA GLN A 360 -11.94 -6.29 -2.55
C GLN A 360 -11.22 -5.33 -1.59
N ALA A 361 -9.96 -5.00 -1.88
CA ALA A 361 -9.16 -4.06 -1.12
C ALA A 361 -8.13 -3.35 -2.02
N CYS A 362 -7.44 -2.35 -1.46
CA CYS A 362 -6.29 -1.71 -2.08
C CYS A 362 -5.19 -1.37 -1.07
N ARG A 363 -3.99 -1.11 -1.58
CA ARG A 363 -2.88 -0.44 -0.89
C ARG A 363 -2.49 0.83 -1.66
N VAL A 364 -1.78 1.73 -1.00
CA VAL A 364 -1.12 2.86 -1.67
C VAL A 364 0.37 2.55 -1.73
N HIS A 365 0.98 2.67 -2.91
CA HIS A 365 2.43 2.53 -3.02
C HIS A 365 3.11 3.64 -2.22
N ASP A 366 4.16 3.33 -1.45
CA ASP A 366 4.82 4.29 -0.54
C ASP A 366 5.29 5.59 -1.21
N MET A 367 5.76 5.54 -2.46
CA MET A 367 6.15 6.77 -3.19
C MET A 367 4.92 7.67 -3.48
N VAL A 368 3.76 7.06 -3.71
CA VAL A 368 2.49 7.78 -3.84
C VAL A 368 2.05 8.26 -2.46
N LEU A 369 2.13 7.44 -1.42
CA LEU A 369 1.78 7.83 -0.05
C LEU A 369 2.62 9.02 0.43
N ASP A 370 3.93 9.03 0.16
CA ASP A 370 4.83 10.16 0.45
C ASP A 370 4.36 11.46 -0.23
N LEU A 371 3.96 11.36 -1.51
CA LEU A 371 3.38 12.50 -2.23
C LEU A 371 2.07 12.96 -1.56
N LEU A 372 1.17 12.04 -1.21
CA LEU A 372 -0.11 12.37 -0.58
C LEU A 372 0.08 13.02 0.79
N CYS A 373 1.02 12.54 1.60
CA CYS A 373 1.35 13.13 2.89
C CYS A 373 1.94 14.54 2.72
N SER A 374 2.81 14.75 1.72
CA SER A 374 3.33 16.09 1.38
C SER A 374 2.21 17.05 0.99
N LEU A 375 1.37 16.65 0.02
CA LEU A 375 0.26 17.46 -0.47
C LEU A 375 -0.79 17.73 0.63
N SER A 376 -1.09 16.73 1.46
CA SER A 376 -2.01 16.86 2.59
C SER A 376 -1.51 17.90 3.60
N SER A 377 -0.20 17.87 3.90
CA SER A 377 0.43 18.82 4.81
C SER A 377 0.40 20.24 4.24
N GLU A 378 0.74 20.42 2.96
CA GLU A 378 0.69 21.71 2.26
C GLU A 378 -0.73 22.31 2.22
N GLN A 379 -1.74 21.46 2.05
CA GLN A 379 -3.14 21.87 1.95
C GLN A 379 -3.87 21.89 3.31
N ASN A 380 -3.17 21.54 4.40
CA ASN A 380 -3.77 21.33 5.73
C ASN A 380 -5.01 20.41 5.67
N PHE A 381 -4.93 19.36 4.87
CA PHE A 381 -6.04 18.45 4.58
C PHE A 381 -6.28 17.44 5.72
N ALA A 382 -5.20 16.83 6.22
CA ALA A 382 -5.18 15.95 7.38
C ALA A 382 -3.88 16.15 8.18
N THR A 383 -3.97 15.98 9.50
CA THR A 383 -2.81 15.99 10.41
C THR A 383 -2.53 14.56 10.85
N ILE A 384 -1.32 14.08 10.61
CA ILE A 384 -0.88 12.72 10.97
C ILE A 384 0.09 12.83 12.13
N LEU A 385 -0.13 12.03 13.18
CA LEU A 385 0.72 11.96 14.36
C LEU A 385 1.32 10.56 14.44
N ASP A 386 2.63 10.46 14.17
CA ASP A 386 3.37 9.20 14.01
C ASP A 386 4.35 8.89 15.18
N GLY A 387 4.33 9.73 16.24
CA GLY A 387 5.20 9.62 17.41
C GLY A 387 6.63 10.13 17.22
N THR A 388 7.06 10.44 15.99
CA THR A 388 8.43 10.96 15.72
C THR A 388 8.51 12.48 15.83
N GLN A 389 7.39 13.18 15.63
CA GLN A 389 7.31 14.62 15.84
C GLN A 389 7.13 14.90 17.33
N GLN A 390 8.19 15.42 17.98
CA GLN A 390 8.08 16.06 19.28
C GLN A 390 6.85 16.95 19.30
N SER A 391 5.95 16.66 20.23
CA SER A 391 4.69 17.32 20.49
C SER A 391 4.84 18.84 20.46
N LYS A 392 4.73 19.46 19.29
CA LYS A 392 4.30 20.84 19.19
C LYS A 392 2.85 20.80 19.65
N SER A 393 2.60 21.41 20.81
CA SER A 393 1.26 21.62 21.35
C SER A 393 0.27 21.86 20.22
N ILE A 394 -0.62 20.89 19.95
CA ILE A 394 -1.65 20.97 18.90
C ILE A 394 -2.81 21.88 19.37
N SER A 395 -2.53 22.77 20.33
CA SER A 395 -3.42 23.82 20.77
C SER A 395 -3.73 24.73 19.57
N HIS A 396 -4.99 24.71 19.12
CA HIS A 396 -5.56 25.55 18.06
C HIS A 396 -5.30 25.14 16.59
N SER A 397 -5.12 23.85 16.29
CA SER A 397 -5.08 23.42 14.88
C SER A 397 -6.45 23.57 14.20
N LYS A 398 -6.47 24.12 12.97
CA LYS A 398 -7.66 24.16 12.09
C LYS A 398 -7.84 22.82 11.35
N SER A 399 -7.37 21.71 11.92
CA SER A 399 -7.35 20.41 11.26
C SER A 399 -8.75 19.81 11.24
N ARG A 400 -9.21 19.45 10.04
CA ARG A 400 -10.51 18.76 9.85
C ARG A 400 -10.39 17.26 10.01
N ARG A 401 -9.19 16.70 9.86
CA ARG A 401 -8.91 15.25 9.96
C ARG A 401 -7.64 15.05 10.75
N LEU A 402 -7.69 14.14 11.72
CA LEU A 402 -6.58 13.81 12.59
C LEU A 402 -6.42 12.30 12.61
N SER A 403 -5.23 11.79 12.30
CA SER A 403 -4.92 10.37 12.38
C SER A 403 -3.74 10.14 13.34
N PHE A 404 -3.92 9.17 14.24
CA PHE A 404 -2.89 8.67 15.12
C PHE A 404 -2.33 7.37 14.55
N GLN A 405 -1.12 7.44 14.00
CA GLN A 405 -0.41 6.27 13.51
C GLN A 405 0.53 5.80 14.62
N ASN A 406 0.17 4.68 15.25
CA ASN A 406 0.73 4.29 16.53
C ASN A 406 2.23 3.92 16.47
N SER A 407 3.01 4.56 17.35
CA SER A 407 4.29 4.08 17.89
C SER A 407 4.42 4.44 19.39
N MET A 408 3.32 4.69 20.10
CA MET A 408 3.36 5.04 21.51
C MET A 408 3.35 3.76 22.35
N SER A 409 4.48 3.43 22.97
CA SER A 409 4.56 2.40 24.01
C SER A 409 3.79 2.77 25.28
N GLU A 410 3.36 4.03 25.42
CA GLU A 410 2.38 4.47 26.40
C GLU A 410 1.56 5.62 25.82
N PRO A 411 0.21 5.56 25.78
CA PRO A 411 -0.58 6.75 25.50
C PRO A 411 -0.41 7.66 26.73
N THR A 412 0.51 8.63 26.65
CA THR A 412 0.48 9.73 27.60
C THR A 412 -0.85 10.43 27.38
N THR A 413 -1.77 10.21 28.32
CA THR A 413 -3.18 10.65 28.37
C THR A 413 -3.37 12.17 28.29
N ASN A 414 -2.32 12.93 27.98
CA ASN A 414 -2.28 14.38 27.96
C ASN A 414 -2.08 14.97 26.55
N LEU A 415 -2.03 14.17 25.48
CA LEU A 415 -1.57 14.68 24.17
C LEU A 415 -2.63 15.45 23.36
N VAL A 416 -3.93 15.30 23.65
CA VAL A 416 -5.00 15.81 22.77
C VAL A 416 -6.16 16.34 23.59
N ASP A 417 -6.18 17.64 23.85
CA ASP A 417 -7.40 18.28 24.31
C ASP A 417 -8.36 18.41 23.11
N ALA A 418 -9.36 17.54 23.04
CA ALA A 418 -10.38 17.57 21.98
C ALA A 418 -11.11 18.93 21.90
N THR A 419 -11.14 19.70 22.98
CA THR A 419 -11.71 21.07 22.98
C THR A 419 -10.85 22.08 22.22
N SER A 420 -9.60 21.74 21.92
CA SER A 420 -8.70 22.55 21.09
C SER A 420 -9.01 22.49 19.59
N PHE A 421 -9.87 21.55 19.15
CA PHE A 421 -10.19 21.34 17.73
C PHE A 421 -11.60 21.82 17.40
N GLN A 422 -11.69 23.01 16.81
CA GLN A 422 -12.97 23.64 16.49
C GLN A 422 -13.65 23.09 15.22
N VAL A 423 -12.90 22.37 14.37
CA VAL A 423 -13.34 21.98 13.01
C VAL A 423 -13.08 20.51 12.66
N LEU A 424 -12.73 19.68 13.66
CA LEU A 424 -12.44 18.26 13.47
C LEU A 424 -13.71 17.50 13.02
N ARG A 425 -13.58 16.74 11.93
CA ARG A 425 -14.62 15.87 11.37
C ARG A 425 -14.27 14.39 11.50
N VAL A 426 -13.00 14.05 11.30
CA VAL A 426 -12.51 12.67 11.39
C VAL A 426 -11.39 12.57 12.40
N LEU A 427 -11.54 11.63 13.33
CA LEU A 427 -10.50 11.16 14.23
C LEU A 427 -10.24 9.69 13.93
N ASP A 428 -9.08 9.40 13.37
CA ASP A 428 -8.61 8.06 13.08
C ASP A 428 -7.65 7.59 14.17
N LEU A 429 -7.99 6.49 14.82
CA LEU A 429 -7.23 5.84 15.89
C LEU A 429 -6.79 4.42 15.47
N GLU A 430 -6.81 4.14 14.17
CA GLU A 430 -6.50 2.82 13.64
C GLU A 430 -5.06 2.42 13.96
N GLY A 431 -4.91 1.31 14.71
CA GLY A 431 -3.61 0.80 15.15
C GLY A 431 -3.14 1.29 16.52
N CYS A 432 -3.86 2.20 17.18
CA CYS A 432 -3.59 2.61 18.56
C CYS A 432 -3.93 1.52 19.58
N ASP A 433 -2.98 1.18 20.44
CA ASP A 433 -3.26 0.38 21.65
C ASP A 433 -3.81 1.32 22.72
N LEU A 434 -5.14 1.39 22.81
CA LEU A 434 -5.83 2.21 23.80
C LEU A 434 -5.77 1.62 25.22
N GLY A 435 -4.91 0.64 25.48
CA GLY A 435 -4.61 0.10 26.79
C GLY A 435 -5.67 -0.89 27.28
N ARG A 436 -5.22 -2.09 27.69
CA ARG A 436 -6.02 -3.05 28.48
C ARG A 436 -6.19 -2.63 29.96
N ASN A 437 -5.57 -1.53 30.38
CA ASN A 437 -5.57 -1.08 31.77
C ASN A 437 -6.73 -0.12 32.04
N GLY A 438 -7.99 -0.60 32.01
CA GLY A 438 -9.15 -0.02 32.72
C GLY A 438 -9.42 1.49 32.69
N HIS A 439 -8.72 2.27 31.86
CA HIS A 439 -8.85 3.71 31.76
C HIS A 439 -9.76 3.99 30.57
N ASP A 440 -10.98 4.41 30.88
CA ASP A 440 -11.95 4.92 29.91
C ASP A 440 -11.25 5.94 28.99
N VAL A 441 -11.16 5.67 27.69
CA VAL A 441 -10.71 6.66 26.71
C VAL A 441 -11.87 7.63 26.49
N ASP A 442 -11.78 8.80 27.11
CA ASP A 442 -12.83 9.79 27.09
C ASP A 442 -12.77 10.61 25.77
N LEU A 443 -13.34 10.05 24.69
CA LEU A 443 -13.49 10.77 23.42
C LEU A 443 -14.66 11.76 23.53
N ARG A 444 -14.36 13.04 23.78
CA ARG A 444 -15.36 14.12 23.76
C ARG A 444 -15.66 14.57 22.33
N CYS A 445 -16.86 14.23 21.86
CA CYS A 445 -17.47 14.86 20.70
C CYS A 445 -17.95 16.28 21.08
N THR A 446 -17.26 17.30 20.60
CA THR A 446 -17.54 18.72 20.90
C THR A 446 -18.87 19.22 20.33
N ARG A 447 -19.52 18.49 19.41
CA ARG A 447 -20.88 18.79 18.94
C ARG A 447 -22.01 18.13 19.74
N CYS A 448 -21.76 17.01 20.41
CA CYS A 448 -22.84 16.18 20.96
C CYS A 448 -22.84 16.02 22.50
N GLY A 449 -21.84 16.54 23.22
CA GLY A 449 -21.95 16.69 24.68
C GLY A 449 -22.11 15.39 25.48
N VAL A 450 -21.69 14.23 24.94
CA VAL A 450 -21.75 12.93 25.63
C VAL A 450 -20.37 12.55 26.19
N THR A 451 -20.36 11.95 27.39
CA THR A 451 -19.19 11.83 28.28
C THR A 451 -18.88 10.39 28.77
N ARG A 452 -19.21 9.33 28.03
CA ARG A 452 -18.69 7.99 28.39
C ARG A 452 -18.81 6.94 27.29
N TRP A 453 -17.72 6.22 27.03
CA TRP A 453 -17.70 5.05 26.16
C TRP A 453 -17.35 3.81 27.00
N HIS A 454 -18.24 2.81 27.05
CA HIS A 454 -17.97 1.54 27.75
C HIS A 454 -17.65 0.42 26.74
N ARG A 455 -16.55 -0.31 27.01
CA ARG A 455 -16.17 -1.53 26.29
C ARG A 455 -16.81 -2.74 26.98
N GLU A 456 -17.75 -3.43 26.32
CA GLU A 456 -18.25 -4.73 26.82
C GLU A 456 -17.24 -5.84 26.48
N PRO A 457 -16.90 -6.78 27.40
CA PRO A 457 -15.77 -7.69 27.22
C PRO A 457 -15.98 -8.86 26.23
N ASP A 458 -17.23 -9.19 25.86
CA ASP A 458 -17.55 -10.52 25.31
C ASP A 458 -18.09 -10.56 23.86
N VAL A 459 -17.79 -9.56 23.02
CA VAL A 459 -18.20 -9.58 21.60
C VAL A 459 -17.03 -9.29 20.66
N LEU A 460 -16.32 -10.34 20.23
CA LEU A 460 -15.26 -10.28 19.21
C LEU A 460 -15.79 -10.19 17.76
N ARG A 461 -17.08 -9.93 17.55
CA ARG A 461 -17.67 -9.59 16.23
C ARG A 461 -18.83 -8.62 16.42
N ARG A 462 -18.54 -7.34 16.61
CA ARG A 462 -19.38 -6.14 16.42
C ARG A 462 -18.77 -5.03 17.25
N ALA A 463 -18.34 -3.96 16.60
CA ALA A 463 -18.08 -2.71 17.29
C ALA A 463 -19.43 -1.98 17.47
N ASP A 464 -20.31 -2.54 18.30
CA ASP A 464 -21.55 -1.87 18.70
C ASP A 464 -21.22 -0.91 19.85
N TRP A 465 -21.02 0.37 19.54
CA TRP A 465 -20.91 1.41 20.57
C TRP A 465 -22.32 1.96 20.89
N LYS A 466 -22.85 1.67 22.09
CA LYS A 466 -24.18 2.14 22.53
C LYS A 466 -24.19 3.64 22.82
N ILE A 467 -25.06 4.39 22.16
CA ILE A 467 -25.49 5.72 22.57
C ILE A 467 -26.58 5.56 23.64
N GLY A 468 -26.25 5.86 24.90
CA GLY A 468 -27.25 6.03 25.95
C GLY A 468 -27.89 7.41 25.84
N GLY A 469 -29.15 7.51 25.43
CA GLY A 469 -29.98 8.71 25.66
C GLY A 469 -30.74 9.33 24.49
N CYS A 470 -30.89 8.67 23.34
CA CYS A 470 -31.77 9.18 22.27
C CYS A 470 -32.91 8.18 21.96
N GLU A 471 -34.13 8.53 22.38
CA GLU A 471 -35.35 7.77 22.08
C GLU A 471 -35.77 7.96 20.61
N ARG A 472 -35.10 7.25 19.69
CA ARG A 472 -35.65 6.63 18.46
C ARG A 472 -34.53 6.31 17.46
N ALA A 473 -33.98 5.10 17.55
CA ALA A 473 -33.46 4.37 16.41
C ALA A 473 -33.55 2.87 16.72
N ARG A 474 -34.46 2.17 16.04
CA ARG A 474 -34.48 0.70 15.94
C ARG A 474 -34.21 0.37 14.49
N ALA A 475 -33.22 -0.46 14.22
CA ALA A 475 -33.09 -1.17 12.95
C ALA A 475 -33.04 -2.68 13.24
N THR A 476 -34.11 -3.36 12.84
CA THR A 476 -34.23 -4.82 12.72
C THR A 476 -33.83 -5.21 11.30
N GLY A 477 -32.79 -6.03 11.12
CA GLY A 477 -32.43 -6.62 9.83
C GLY A 477 -31.10 -7.37 9.88
N GLN A 478 -31.06 -8.61 9.39
CA GLN A 478 -29.86 -9.44 9.30
C GLN A 478 -28.92 -8.90 8.22
N ALA A 479 -27.65 -8.62 8.56
CA ALA A 479 -26.57 -8.43 7.58
C ALA A 479 -25.20 -8.83 8.19
N GLU A 480 -24.47 -9.68 7.47
CA GLU A 480 -23.12 -10.16 7.78
C GLU A 480 -22.05 -9.16 7.33
N SER A 481 -21.80 -8.10 8.10
CA SER A 481 -20.54 -7.33 8.02
C SER A 481 -20.53 -6.26 9.11
N ALA A 482 -19.48 -6.23 9.94
CA ALA A 482 -19.36 -5.27 11.03
C ALA A 482 -19.20 -3.84 10.47
N LEU A 483 -20.25 -3.03 10.63
CA LEU A 483 -20.26 -1.58 10.43
C LEU A 483 -19.95 -0.90 11.76
N SER A 484 -19.01 0.04 11.77
CA SER A 484 -18.93 1.08 12.78
C SER A 484 -18.65 2.41 12.10
N LEU A 485 -19.70 3.00 11.53
CA LEU A 485 -19.75 4.40 11.15
C LEU A 485 -21.03 4.94 11.79
N LEU A 486 -20.88 5.87 12.73
CA LEU A 486 -21.99 6.61 13.32
C LEU A 486 -22.40 7.70 12.33
N GLU A 487 -23.60 7.57 11.77
CA GLU A 487 -24.23 8.59 10.94
C GLU A 487 -24.63 9.81 11.77
N TRP A 488 -24.55 10.98 11.14
CA TRP A 488 -25.20 12.21 11.56
C TRP A 488 -26.20 12.58 10.46
N GLU A 489 -27.49 12.48 10.72
CA GLU A 489 -28.52 13.18 9.95
C GLU A 489 -28.89 14.48 10.70
N GLU A 490 -29.10 15.57 9.94
CA GLU A 490 -29.58 16.86 10.47
C GLU A 490 -31.03 16.80 10.96
#